data_AF-A0A2K0T1T7-F1
#
_entry.id   AF-A0A2K0T1T7-F1
#
_cell.length_a   1.000
_cell.length_b   1.000
_cell.length_c   1.000
_cell.angle_alpha   90.00
_cell.angle_beta   90.00
_cell.angle_gamma   90.00
#
_symmetry.space_group_name_H-M   'P 1'
#
loop_
_entity.id
_entity.type
_entity.pdbx_description
1 polymer ?
#
loop_
_entity_poly.entity_id
_entity_poly.type
_entity_poly.pdbx_seq_one_letter_code
_entity_poly.pdbx_strand_id
1 'polypeptide(L)'
;MKRLAKELHKKEMDMYLNLWLEAKQSYKNQTHNDCICVSLAQQQEKNGFTDEQAAYVAGSFLEAGSDTTSSTLYGFIQALILFPEVQRKAQGEIDRVIGSDRLPTLDDEDSLPYIRGCVKESLRWMPTALLAGVPHASNREDEYMGYRIPAGAGLVNNVYTIHMDPQRYPDPRAFKPERFEGDMASAADSALNPDPSKRDHYVFGSGRRICLGIHVAERSLFIAISRMLWAFDFLPELDSNGQPILPDPDKLTEGLSVLPEKFGVQIIPRDEARARKIVDESKGIVMQ
;
A
#
# COMPACT_ATOMS: atom_id res chain seq x y z
N MET A 1 4.29 28.87 14.75
CA MET A 1 4.19 28.05 13.52
C MET A 1 5.25 28.38 12.47
N LYS A 2 5.42 29.63 12.01
CA LYS A 2 6.37 29.97 10.92
C LYS A 2 7.85 29.63 11.19
N ARG A 3 8.33 29.76 12.43
CA ARG A 3 9.71 29.38 12.81
C ARG A 3 9.91 27.86 12.75
N LEU A 4 9.02 27.10 13.41
CA LEU A 4 9.04 25.64 13.40
C LEU A 4 8.94 25.06 11.98
N ALA A 5 8.04 25.59 11.15
CA ALA A 5 7.89 25.13 9.77
C ALA A 5 9.19 25.34 8.95
N LYS A 6 9.89 26.47 9.15
CA LYS A 6 11.18 26.72 8.51
C LYS A 6 12.27 25.78 9.00
N GLU A 7 12.30 25.48 10.30
CA GLU A 7 13.26 24.52 10.88
C GLU A 7 13.01 23.10 10.37
N LEU A 8 11.75 22.68 10.29
CA LEU A 8 11.37 21.38 9.72
C LEU A 8 11.71 21.30 8.23
N HIS A 9 11.36 22.32 7.46
CA HIS A 9 11.70 22.40 6.04
C HIS A 9 13.21 22.31 5.81
N LYS A 10 14.03 22.98 6.63
CA LYS A 10 15.48 22.88 6.52
C LYS A 10 15.96 21.43 6.77
N LYS A 11 15.47 20.78 7.81
CA LYS A 11 15.83 19.38 8.12
C LYS A 11 15.42 18.41 7.02
N GLU A 12 14.20 18.55 6.52
CA GLU A 12 13.66 17.75 5.41
C GLU A 12 14.48 17.94 4.14
N MET A 13 14.73 19.20 3.75
CA MET A 13 15.52 19.52 2.58
C MET A 13 16.95 19.01 2.70
N ASP A 14 17.59 19.19 3.85
CA ASP A 14 18.95 18.68 4.09
C ASP A 14 19.00 17.15 3.90
N MET A 15 17.97 16.42 4.37
CA MET A 15 17.87 14.97 4.19
C MET A 15 17.66 14.58 2.72
N TYR A 16 16.64 15.13 2.05
CA TYR A 16 16.33 14.77 0.67
C TYR A 16 17.44 15.16 -0.29
N LEU A 17 18.05 16.33 -0.10
CA LEU A 17 19.11 16.80 -0.97
C LEU A 17 20.34 15.90 -0.87
N ASN A 18 20.72 15.47 0.34
CA ASN A 18 21.84 14.54 0.51
C ASN A 18 21.58 13.21 -0.21
N LEU A 19 20.41 12.60 0.00
CA LEU A 19 20.03 11.35 -0.68
C LEU A 19 19.98 11.51 -2.21
N TRP A 20 19.46 12.63 -2.69
CA TRP A 20 19.40 12.93 -4.12
C TRP A 20 20.80 13.09 -4.72
N LEU A 21 21.70 13.83 -4.07
CA LEU A 21 23.04 14.06 -4.56
C LEU A 21 23.85 12.75 -4.62
N GLU A 22 23.67 11.86 -3.64
CA GLU A 22 24.23 10.51 -3.69
C GLU A 22 23.70 9.71 -4.89
N ALA A 23 22.38 9.67 -5.09
CA ALA A 23 21.77 8.98 -6.22
C ALA A 23 22.22 9.56 -7.57
N LYS A 24 22.29 10.89 -7.69
CA LYS A 24 22.77 11.60 -8.88
C LYS A 24 24.25 11.36 -9.14
N GLN A 25 25.07 11.23 -8.09
CA GLN A 25 26.48 10.90 -8.23
C GLN A 25 26.67 9.45 -8.71
N SER A 26 25.90 8.51 -8.17
CA SER A 26 25.89 7.11 -8.64
C SER A 26 25.44 7.02 -10.11
N TYR A 27 24.47 7.84 -10.53
CA TYR A 27 24.10 8.00 -11.95
C TYR A 27 25.29 8.43 -12.81
N LYS A 28 25.98 9.51 -12.44
CA LYS A 28 27.16 10.01 -13.18
C LYS A 28 28.30 8.99 -13.23
N ASN A 29 28.49 8.24 -12.15
CA ASN A 29 29.55 7.24 -12.03
C ASN A 29 29.16 5.90 -12.70
N GLN A 30 27.91 5.73 -13.16
CA GLN A 30 27.39 4.48 -13.69
C GLN A 30 27.49 3.30 -12.70
N THR A 31 27.37 3.60 -11.40
CA THR A 31 27.39 2.61 -10.31
C THR A 31 26.01 2.43 -9.67
N HIS A 32 24.96 2.86 -10.36
CA HIS A 32 23.59 2.83 -9.85
C HIS A 32 22.87 1.54 -10.24
N ASN A 33 21.90 1.14 -9.42
CA ASN A 33 20.84 0.23 -9.84
C ASN A 33 19.78 0.99 -10.64
N ASP A 34 18.97 0.26 -11.42
CA ASP A 34 17.84 0.87 -12.13
C ASP A 34 16.78 1.32 -11.12
N CYS A 35 16.54 2.63 -11.06
CA CYS A 35 15.55 3.23 -10.18
C CYS A 35 15.02 4.55 -10.74
N ILE A 36 13.97 5.09 -10.10
CA ILE A 36 13.33 6.34 -10.54
C ILE A 36 14.29 7.55 -10.49
N CYS A 37 15.29 7.54 -9.60
CA CYS A 37 16.27 8.63 -9.50
C CYS A 37 17.15 8.73 -10.75
N VAL A 38 17.43 7.61 -11.43
CA VAL A 38 18.16 7.59 -12.72
C VAL A 38 17.36 8.32 -13.80
N SER A 39 16.08 7.96 -13.93
CA SER A 39 15.16 8.64 -14.85
C SER A 39 15.02 10.12 -14.50
N LEU A 40 14.95 10.45 -13.21
CA LEU A 40 14.85 11.83 -12.75
C LEU A 40 16.13 12.63 -13.09
N ALA A 41 17.32 12.04 -12.98
CA ALA A 41 18.58 12.70 -13.33
C ALA A 41 18.65 13.01 -14.83
N GLN A 42 18.23 12.06 -15.67
CA GLN A 42 18.10 12.29 -17.12
C GLN A 42 17.08 13.40 -17.44
N GLN A 43 15.95 13.43 -16.75
CA GLN A 43 14.95 14.49 -16.93
C GLN A 43 15.46 15.84 -16.41
N GLN A 44 16.31 15.85 -15.39
CA GLN A 44 16.95 17.06 -14.89
C GLN A 44 17.87 17.67 -15.94
N GLU A 45 18.69 16.85 -16.59
CA GLU A 45 19.59 17.28 -17.68
C GLU A 45 18.80 17.86 -18.87
N LYS A 46 17.63 17.29 -19.17
CA LYS A 46 16.77 17.74 -20.28
C LYS A 46 15.98 19.01 -19.98
N ASN A 47 15.42 19.11 -18.77
CA ASN A 47 14.45 20.16 -18.43
C ASN A 47 15.03 21.27 -17.53
N GLY A 48 16.23 21.09 -16.96
CA GLY A 48 16.96 22.12 -16.24
C GLY A 48 16.40 22.50 -14.86
N PHE A 49 15.69 21.60 -14.17
CA PHE A 49 15.24 21.84 -12.79
C PHE A 49 16.37 21.70 -11.77
N THR A 50 16.25 22.38 -10.62
CA THR A 50 17.32 22.42 -9.60
C THR A 50 17.46 21.11 -8.84
N ASP A 51 18.56 20.94 -8.12
CA ASP A 51 18.76 19.75 -7.27
C ASP A 51 17.77 19.69 -6.12
N GLU A 52 17.33 20.83 -5.58
CA GLU A 52 16.26 20.88 -4.58
C GLU A 52 14.92 20.43 -5.15
N GLN A 53 14.61 20.80 -6.40
CA GLN A 53 13.38 20.34 -7.08
C GLN A 53 13.43 18.83 -7.32
N ALA A 54 14.58 18.32 -7.77
CA ALA A 54 14.79 16.89 -7.97
C ALA A 54 14.68 16.10 -6.65
N ALA A 55 15.34 16.60 -5.61
CA ALA A 55 15.30 16.03 -4.26
C ALA A 55 13.87 15.95 -3.73
N TYR A 56 13.07 17.01 -3.92
CA TYR A 56 11.66 16.99 -3.52
C TYR A 56 10.83 15.95 -4.28
N VAL A 57 11.03 15.83 -5.59
CA VAL A 57 10.30 14.83 -6.39
C VAL A 57 10.66 13.42 -5.94
N ALA A 58 11.95 13.13 -5.78
CA ALA A 58 12.43 11.81 -5.32
C ALA A 58 11.95 11.49 -3.89
N GLY A 59 12.11 12.43 -2.95
CA GLY A 59 11.66 12.28 -1.57
C GLY A 59 10.15 12.07 -1.46
N SER A 60 9.36 12.84 -2.21
CA SER A 60 7.90 12.68 -2.24
C SER A 60 7.46 11.31 -2.73
N PHE A 61 8.16 10.73 -3.71
CA PHE A 61 7.87 9.37 -4.18
C PHE A 61 8.18 8.32 -3.12
N LEU A 62 9.32 8.46 -2.43
CA LEU A 62 9.70 7.55 -1.36
C LEU A 62 8.68 7.57 -0.22
N GLU A 63 8.29 8.75 0.27
CA GLU A 63 7.33 8.88 1.35
C GLU A 63 5.95 8.34 0.98
N ALA A 64 5.41 8.79 -0.16
CA ALA A 64 4.07 8.39 -0.59
C ALA A 64 3.96 6.88 -0.82
N GLY A 65 5.00 6.22 -1.33
CA GLY A 65 5.00 4.79 -1.60
C GLY A 65 5.28 3.91 -0.37
N SER A 66 6.13 4.38 0.55
CA SER A 66 6.58 3.55 1.68
C SER A 66 5.52 3.46 2.80
N ASP A 67 5.00 4.60 3.24
CA ASP A 67 4.08 4.68 4.38
C ASP A 67 2.75 3.97 4.07
N THR A 68 2.20 4.19 2.87
CA THR A 68 0.91 3.62 2.48
C THR A 68 0.97 2.10 2.28
N THR A 69 2.01 1.60 1.63
CA THR A 69 2.20 0.16 1.39
C THR A 69 2.40 -0.58 2.70
N SER A 70 3.27 -0.08 3.59
CA SER A 70 3.51 -0.70 4.89
C SER A 70 2.26 -0.70 5.78
N SER A 71 1.51 0.41 5.80
CA SER A 71 0.21 0.51 6.50
C SER A 71 -0.80 -0.53 6.01
N THR A 72 -0.90 -0.73 4.68
CA THR A 72 -1.77 -1.75 4.11
C THR A 72 -1.33 -3.16 4.52
N LEU A 73 -0.02 -3.42 4.55
CA LEU A 73 0.52 -4.72 5.00
C LEU A 73 0.26 -4.98 6.49
N TYR A 74 0.36 -3.97 7.35
CA TYR A 74 -0.04 -4.10 8.77
C TYR A 74 -1.52 -4.44 8.89
N GLY A 75 -2.37 -3.79 8.10
CA GLY A 75 -3.80 -4.11 8.04
C GLY A 75 -4.07 -5.52 7.54
N PHE A 76 -3.30 -6.00 6.56
CA PHE A 76 -3.40 -7.37 6.08
C PHE A 76 -2.98 -8.40 7.14
N ILE A 77 -1.89 -8.17 7.88
CA ILE A 77 -1.49 -9.04 9.00
C ILE A 77 -2.60 -9.09 10.06
N GLN A 78 -3.19 -7.94 10.39
CA GLN A 78 -4.33 -7.88 11.31
C GLN A 78 -5.50 -8.74 10.79
N ALA A 79 -5.80 -8.68 9.48
CA ALA A 79 -6.82 -9.51 8.86
C ALA A 79 -6.49 -11.02 8.96
N LEU A 80 -5.24 -11.45 8.77
CA LEU A 80 -4.88 -12.87 8.89
C LEU A 80 -5.08 -13.41 10.31
N ILE A 81 -4.88 -12.59 11.33
CA ILE A 81 -5.12 -12.95 12.73
C ILE A 81 -6.62 -13.10 13.01
N LEU A 82 -7.45 -12.19 12.46
CA LEU A 82 -8.89 -12.16 12.66
C LEU A 82 -9.64 -13.20 11.80
N PHE A 83 -9.10 -13.55 10.64
CA PHE A 83 -9.71 -14.41 9.63
C PHE A 83 -8.73 -15.53 9.23
N PRO A 84 -8.38 -16.46 10.14
CA PRO A 84 -7.33 -17.45 9.92
C PRO A 84 -7.64 -18.46 8.79
N GLU A 85 -8.91 -18.59 8.38
CA GLU A 85 -9.32 -19.34 7.19
C GLU A 85 -8.78 -18.74 5.90
N VAL A 86 -8.66 -17.40 5.84
CA VAL A 86 -8.11 -16.70 4.68
C VAL A 86 -6.64 -17.07 4.51
N GLN A 87 -5.87 -17.07 5.60
CA GLN A 87 -4.47 -17.51 5.60
C GLN A 87 -4.34 -18.93 5.06
N ARG A 88 -5.12 -19.88 5.59
CA ARG A 88 -5.06 -21.30 5.17
C ARG A 88 -5.39 -21.47 3.68
N LYS A 89 -6.42 -20.79 3.19
CA LYS A 89 -6.83 -20.87 1.78
C LYS A 89 -5.77 -20.26 0.85
N ALA A 90 -5.21 -19.12 1.23
CA ALA A 90 -4.15 -18.45 0.47
C ALA A 90 -2.86 -19.28 0.42
N GLN A 91 -2.43 -19.82 1.55
CA GLN A 91 -1.29 -20.73 1.62
C GLN A 91 -1.52 -22.00 0.79
N GLY A 92 -2.73 -22.57 0.79
CA GLY A 92 -3.07 -23.72 -0.03
C GLY A 92 -2.99 -23.45 -1.55
N GLU A 93 -3.37 -22.26 -2.01
CA GLU A 93 -3.16 -21.85 -3.40
C GLU A 93 -1.66 -21.73 -3.72
N ILE A 94 -0.90 -21.04 -2.87
CA ILE A 94 0.55 -20.87 -3.02
C ILE A 94 1.26 -22.23 -3.07
N ASP A 95 0.94 -23.15 -2.16
CA ASP A 95 1.56 -24.47 -2.12
C ASP A 95 1.28 -25.27 -3.38
N ARG A 96 0.06 -25.15 -3.94
CA ARG A 96 -0.34 -25.85 -5.17
C ARG A 96 0.37 -25.29 -6.42
N VAL A 97 0.52 -23.98 -6.51
CA VAL A 97 1.00 -23.31 -7.74
C VAL A 97 2.52 -23.09 -7.71
N ILE A 98 3.05 -22.70 -6.56
CA ILE A 98 4.46 -22.31 -6.39
C ILE A 98 5.28 -23.42 -5.72
N GLY A 99 4.69 -24.10 -4.74
CA GLY A 99 5.37 -25.10 -3.91
C GLY A 99 6.32 -24.48 -2.89
N SER A 100 7.34 -25.25 -2.48
CA SER A 100 8.32 -24.87 -1.44
C SER A 100 9.69 -24.47 -1.98
N ASP A 101 9.94 -24.64 -3.29
CA ASP A 101 11.30 -24.61 -3.83
C ASP A 101 11.76 -23.22 -4.27
N ARG A 102 10.83 -22.29 -4.53
CA ARG A 102 11.13 -20.91 -4.93
C ARG A 102 10.19 -19.93 -4.27
N LEU A 103 10.62 -18.68 -4.18
CA LEU A 103 9.77 -17.56 -3.79
C LEU A 103 8.77 -17.23 -4.91
N PRO A 104 7.57 -16.75 -4.56
CA PRO A 104 6.68 -16.10 -5.51
C PRO A 104 7.35 -14.90 -6.22
N THR A 105 7.05 -14.74 -7.50
CA THR A 105 7.47 -13.61 -8.36
C THR A 105 6.24 -12.94 -8.99
N LEU A 106 6.44 -11.82 -9.69
CA LEU A 106 5.35 -11.08 -10.35
C LEU A 106 4.73 -11.91 -11.49
N ASP A 107 5.50 -12.79 -12.12
CA ASP A 107 5.02 -13.64 -13.21
C ASP A 107 3.99 -14.68 -12.73
N ASP A 108 3.90 -14.92 -11.43
CA ASP A 108 2.91 -15.83 -10.83
C ASP A 108 1.53 -15.19 -10.64
N GLU A 109 1.40 -13.88 -10.83
CA GLU A 109 0.19 -13.11 -10.49
C GLU A 109 -1.07 -13.66 -11.15
N ASP A 110 -1.00 -14.02 -12.43
CA ASP A 110 -2.13 -14.59 -13.18
C ASP A 110 -2.53 -15.99 -12.69
N SER A 111 -1.61 -16.71 -12.04
CA SER A 111 -1.84 -18.06 -11.51
C SER A 111 -2.23 -18.08 -10.03
N LEU A 112 -2.28 -16.92 -9.37
CA LEU A 112 -2.60 -16.77 -7.95
C LEU A 112 -3.85 -15.88 -7.74
N PRO A 113 -5.02 -16.25 -8.28
CA PRO A 113 -6.23 -15.43 -8.23
C PRO A 113 -6.73 -15.17 -6.81
N TYR A 114 -6.57 -16.11 -5.88
CA TYR A 114 -6.97 -15.87 -4.49
C TYR A 114 -6.03 -14.86 -3.80
N ILE A 115 -4.72 -14.91 -4.09
CA ILE A 115 -3.77 -13.88 -3.62
C ILE A 115 -4.10 -12.50 -4.21
N ARG A 116 -4.47 -12.41 -5.49
CA ARG A 116 -4.98 -11.15 -6.07
C ARG A 116 -6.19 -10.64 -5.30
N GLY A 117 -7.13 -11.52 -4.97
CA GLY A 117 -8.27 -11.20 -4.12
C GLY A 117 -7.87 -10.69 -2.73
N CYS A 118 -6.83 -11.26 -2.11
CA CYS A 118 -6.29 -10.77 -0.84
C CYS A 118 -5.72 -9.34 -0.95
N VAL A 119 -5.03 -9.01 -2.05
CA VAL A 119 -4.53 -7.64 -2.30
C VAL A 119 -5.70 -6.66 -2.39
N LYS A 120 -6.69 -6.96 -3.24
CA LYS A 120 -7.87 -6.11 -3.44
C LYS A 120 -8.69 -5.94 -2.16
N GLU A 121 -8.89 -7.03 -1.40
CA GLU A 121 -9.63 -6.99 -0.14
C GLU A 121 -8.85 -6.26 0.95
N SER A 122 -7.51 -6.29 0.95
CA SER A 122 -6.69 -5.48 1.87
C SER A 122 -6.91 -3.98 1.65
N LEU A 123 -6.94 -3.56 0.39
CA LEU A 123 -7.17 -2.16 0.01
C LEU A 123 -8.61 -1.68 0.25
N ARG A 124 -9.58 -2.61 0.33
CA ARG A 124 -11.00 -2.32 0.60
C ARG A 124 -11.36 -2.40 2.09
N TRP A 125 -10.93 -3.45 2.79
CA TRP A 125 -11.38 -3.76 4.15
C TRP A 125 -10.85 -2.77 5.18
N MET A 126 -9.62 -2.28 4.99
CA MET A 126 -9.01 -1.26 5.84
C MET A 126 -8.22 -0.27 4.98
N PRO A 127 -8.91 0.67 4.30
CA PRO A 127 -8.25 1.59 3.40
C PRO A 127 -7.37 2.57 4.18
N THR A 128 -6.06 2.56 3.91
CA THR A 128 -5.09 3.47 4.55
C THR A 128 -5.44 4.95 4.34
N ALA A 129 -6.06 5.30 3.20
CA ALA A 129 -6.52 6.65 2.90
C ALA A 129 -8.05 6.76 3.05
N LEU A 130 -8.54 6.85 4.29
CA LEU A 130 -9.99 6.88 4.60
C LEU A 130 -10.77 7.99 3.87
N LEU A 131 -10.14 9.13 3.61
CA LEU A 131 -10.74 10.31 2.96
C LEU A 131 -10.16 10.59 1.56
N ALA A 132 -9.57 9.57 0.91
CA ALA A 132 -8.92 9.67 -0.41
C ALA A 132 -7.77 10.69 -0.50
N GLY A 133 -7.10 10.99 0.61
CA GLY A 133 -5.98 11.93 0.67
C GLY A 133 -6.41 13.37 0.97
N VAL A 134 -5.84 14.33 0.22
CA VAL A 134 -5.96 15.77 0.54
C VAL A 134 -7.33 16.32 0.11
N PRO A 135 -8.08 17.01 1.01
CA PRO A 135 -9.33 17.65 0.66
C PRO A 135 -9.18 18.68 -0.47
N HIS A 136 -10.17 18.76 -1.34
CA HIS A 136 -10.29 19.83 -2.32
C HIS A 136 -11.12 20.98 -1.76
N ALA A 137 -10.96 22.18 -2.30
CA ALA A 137 -11.85 23.31 -2.00
C ALA A 137 -12.64 23.69 -3.25
N SER A 138 -13.95 23.86 -3.09
CA SER A 138 -14.78 24.44 -4.14
C SER A 138 -14.30 25.86 -4.48
N ASN A 139 -14.22 26.22 -5.75
CA ASN A 139 -13.81 27.56 -6.19
C ASN A 139 -14.97 28.54 -6.40
N ARG A 140 -16.22 28.03 -6.46
CA ARG A 140 -17.43 28.82 -6.66
C ARG A 140 -18.62 28.10 -6.03
N GLU A 141 -19.73 28.80 -5.83
CA GLU A 141 -20.95 28.12 -5.40
C GLU A 141 -21.41 27.08 -6.43
N ASP A 142 -21.82 25.92 -5.95
CA ASP A 142 -22.32 24.80 -6.75
C ASP A 142 -23.51 24.12 -6.05
N GLU A 143 -24.16 23.21 -6.74
CA GLU A 143 -25.25 22.40 -6.20
C GLU A 143 -25.07 20.93 -6.61
N TYR A 144 -25.22 20.01 -5.66
CA TYR A 144 -25.20 18.58 -5.92
C TYR A 144 -26.39 17.91 -5.24
N MET A 145 -27.24 17.23 -6.01
CA MET A 145 -28.42 16.52 -5.49
C MET A 145 -29.35 17.41 -4.62
N GLY A 146 -29.51 18.68 -4.97
CA GLY A 146 -30.30 19.65 -4.20
C GLY A 146 -29.56 20.27 -3.00
N TYR A 147 -28.31 19.85 -2.73
CA TYR A 147 -27.49 20.41 -1.67
C TYR A 147 -26.60 21.52 -2.21
N ARG A 148 -26.73 22.72 -1.63
CA ARG A 148 -25.85 23.86 -1.91
C ARG A 148 -24.43 23.60 -1.37
N ILE A 149 -23.43 23.76 -2.24
CA ILE A 149 -22.00 23.69 -1.92
C ILE A 149 -21.42 25.11 -2.04
N PRO A 150 -21.12 25.79 -0.92
CA PRO A 150 -20.54 27.13 -0.95
C PRO A 150 -19.17 27.18 -1.62
N ALA A 151 -18.82 28.34 -2.18
CA ALA A 151 -17.44 28.62 -2.56
C ALA A 151 -16.51 28.49 -1.34
N GLY A 152 -15.36 27.85 -1.51
CA GLY A 152 -14.40 27.56 -0.44
C GLY A 152 -14.74 26.32 0.40
N ALA A 153 -15.87 25.65 0.16
CA ALA A 153 -16.23 24.44 0.90
C ALA A 153 -15.22 23.31 0.65
N GLY A 154 -14.78 22.66 1.74
CA GLY A 154 -13.94 21.47 1.68
C GLY A 154 -14.73 20.26 1.16
N LEU A 155 -14.18 19.58 0.18
CA LEU A 155 -14.74 18.39 -0.46
C LEU A 155 -13.76 17.23 -0.25
N VAL A 156 -14.27 16.15 0.31
CA VAL A 156 -13.53 14.91 0.55
C VAL A 156 -14.28 13.73 -0.07
N ASN A 157 -13.54 12.76 -0.60
CA ASN A 157 -14.13 11.49 -0.99
C ASN A 157 -13.98 10.53 0.19
N ASN A 158 -15.09 10.23 0.86
CA ASN A 158 -15.10 9.34 2.02
C ASN A 158 -15.01 7.87 1.57
N VAL A 159 -13.78 7.42 1.34
CA VAL A 159 -13.45 6.05 0.91
C VAL A 159 -13.97 5.04 1.92
N TYR A 160 -13.81 5.30 3.22
CA TYR A 160 -14.28 4.40 4.27
C TYR A 160 -15.79 4.13 4.15
N THR A 161 -16.61 5.17 4.03
CA THR A 161 -18.06 5.00 3.87
C THR A 161 -18.42 4.22 2.60
N ILE A 162 -17.74 4.47 1.48
CA ILE A 162 -17.97 3.73 0.24
C ILE A 162 -17.61 2.24 0.40
N HIS A 163 -16.50 1.96 1.08
CA HIS A 163 -16.02 0.59 1.31
C HIS A 163 -16.81 -0.17 2.37
N MET A 164 -17.45 0.56 3.28
CA MET A 164 -18.29 0.02 4.35
C MET A 164 -19.78 0.00 4.03
N ASP A 165 -20.17 0.38 2.81
CA ASP A 165 -21.56 0.31 2.35
C ASP A 165 -21.97 -1.16 2.12
N PRO A 166 -22.91 -1.73 2.90
CA PRO A 166 -23.35 -3.10 2.75
C PRO A 166 -24.13 -3.37 1.46
N GLN A 167 -24.66 -2.32 0.78
CA GLN A 167 -25.28 -2.48 -0.53
C GLN A 167 -24.24 -2.75 -1.62
N ARG A 168 -23.02 -2.21 -1.44
CA ARG A 168 -21.90 -2.40 -2.34
C ARG A 168 -21.07 -3.64 -1.97
N TYR A 169 -20.77 -3.82 -0.69
CA TYR A 169 -20.00 -4.94 -0.17
C TYR A 169 -20.77 -5.63 0.97
N PRO A 170 -21.57 -6.68 0.68
CA PRO A 170 -22.31 -7.41 1.70
C PRO A 170 -21.38 -7.95 2.81
N ASP A 171 -21.70 -7.74 4.08
CA ASP A 171 -20.80 -7.97 5.24
C ASP A 171 -19.45 -7.23 5.12
N PRO A 172 -19.45 -5.89 5.05
CA PRO A 172 -18.28 -5.12 4.66
C PRO A 172 -17.12 -5.22 5.66
N ARG A 173 -17.38 -5.57 6.92
CA ARG A 173 -16.37 -5.79 7.97
C ARG A 173 -15.79 -7.21 8.01
N ALA A 174 -16.30 -8.14 7.20
CA ALA A 174 -15.65 -9.43 6.99
C ALA A 174 -14.62 -9.31 5.86
N PHE A 175 -13.41 -9.85 6.09
CA PHE A 175 -12.37 -9.94 5.07
C PHE A 175 -12.65 -11.13 4.15
N LYS A 176 -13.18 -10.88 2.95
CA LYS A 176 -13.59 -11.93 2.00
C LYS A 176 -12.93 -11.72 0.62
N PRO A 177 -11.73 -12.28 0.38
CA PRO A 177 -11.07 -12.21 -0.93
C PRO A 177 -11.92 -12.72 -2.09
N GLU A 178 -12.87 -13.63 -1.83
CA GLU A 178 -13.78 -14.22 -2.81
C GLU A 178 -14.68 -13.18 -3.51
N ARG A 179 -14.82 -11.98 -2.94
CA ARG A 179 -15.52 -10.86 -3.61
C ARG A 179 -14.93 -10.52 -4.97
N PHE A 180 -13.64 -10.80 -5.15
CA PHE A 180 -12.87 -10.49 -6.35
C PHE A 180 -12.54 -11.76 -7.16
N GLU A 181 -13.24 -12.86 -6.91
CA GLU A 181 -13.05 -14.08 -7.70
C GLU A 181 -13.38 -13.81 -9.18
N GLY A 182 -12.44 -14.15 -10.06
CA GLY A 182 -12.56 -13.89 -11.50
C GLY A 182 -12.27 -12.44 -11.92
N ASP A 183 -11.94 -11.53 -10.99
CA ASP A 183 -11.52 -10.17 -11.31
C ASP A 183 -10.02 -10.10 -11.62
N MET A 184 -9.72 -10.07 -12.92
CA MET A 184 -8.36 -9.93 -13.44
C MET A 184 -7.96 -8.47 -13.74
N ALA A 185 -8.83 -7.48 -13.51
CA ALA A 185 -8.45 -6.09 -13.71
C ALA A 185 -7.42 -5.66 -12.67
N SER A 186 -6.40 -4.93 -13.12
CA SER A 186 -5.49 -4.23 -12.21
C SER A 186 -6.24 -3.14 -11.45
N ALA A 187 -5.69 -2.68 -10.33
CA ALA A 187 -6.20 -1.54 -9.58
C ALA A 187 -6.30 -0.30 -10.48
N ALA A 188 -5.38 -0.14 -11.44
CA ALA A 188 -5.42 0.95 -12.41
C ALA A 188 -6.56 0.81 -13.42
N ASP A 189 -6.78 -0.38 -13.98
CA ASP A 189 -7.91 -0.64 -14.90
C ASP A 189 -9.25 -0.43 -14.19
N SER A 190 -9.36 -0.95 -12.97
CA SER A 190 -10.51 -0.73 -12.09
C SER A 190 -10.74 0.75 -11.84
N ALA A 191 -9.71 1.51 -11.47
CA ALA A 191 -9.86 2.93 -11.18
C ALA A 191 -10.19 3.79 -12.41
N LEU A 192 -9.91 3.29 -13.61
CA LEU A 192 -10.31 3.90 -14.88
C LEU A 192 -11.70 3.47 -15.37
N ASN A 193 -12.38 2.54 -14.68
CA ASN A 193 -13.70 2.08 -15.07
C ASN A 193 -14.67 3.29 -15.16
N PRO A 194 -15.37 3.46 -16.30
CA PRO A 194 -16.30 4.57 -16.50
C PRO A 194 -17.52 4.47 -15.59
N ASP A 195 -17.85 3.28 -15.11
CA ASP A 195 -18.88 3.03 -14.12
C ASP A 195 -18.25 3.00 -12.72
N PRO A 196 -18.45 4.04 -11.87
CA PRO A 196 -17.85 4.07 -10.55
C PRO A 196 -18.31 2.91 -9.65
N SER A 197 -19.54 2.39 -9.83
CA SER A 197 -20.02 1.29 -8.99
C SER A 197 -19.29 -0.02 -9.28
N LYS A 198 -18.60 -0.14 -10.42
CA LYS A 198 -17.81 -1.33 -10.81
C LYS A 198 -16.34 -1.26 -10.42
N ARG A 199 -15.90 -0.17 -9.79
CA ARG A 199 -14.52 -0.07 -9.26
C ARG A 199 -14.38 -0.97 -8.03
N ASP A 200 -13.28 -1.70 -7.94
CA ASP A 200 -12.93 -2.53 -6.80
C ASP A 200 -12.77 -1.73 -5.50
N HIS A 201 -12.16 -0.54 -5.56
CA HIS A 201 -11.95 0.35 -4.42
C HIS A 201 -11.63 1.80 -4.83
N TYR A 202 -11.59 2.72 -3.86
CA TYR A 202 -11.25 4.14 -4.06
C TYR A 202 -10.04 4.64 -3.27
N VAL A 203 -9.24 3.73 -2.70
CA VAL A 203 -8.10 4.10 -1.83
C VAL A 203 -7.05 4.93 -2.58
N PHE A 204 -6.91 4.73 -3.90
CA PHE A 204 -6.04 5.51 -4.77
C PHE A 204 -6.65 6.85 -5.23
N GLY A 205 -7.82 7.23 -4.72
CA GLY A 205 -8.51 8.46 -5.08
C GLY A 205 -9.30 8.35 -6.39
N SER A 206 -9.58 9.50 -7.01
CA SER A 206 -10.41 9.58 -8.22
C SER A 206 -10.13 10.85 -9.03
N GLY A 207 -10.45 10.79 -10.32
CA GLY A 207 -10.33 11.92 -11.23
C GLY A 207 -8.88 12.33 -11.49
N ARG A 208 -8.66 13.64 -11.72
CA ARG A 208 -7.35 14.21 -12.13
C ARG A 208 -6.22 14.05 -11.11
N ARG A 209 -6.52 13.67 -9.87
CA ARG A 209 -5.56 13.51 -8.78
C ARG A 209 -5.47 12.06 -8.29
N ILE A 210 -5.83 11.11 -9.15
CA ILE A 210 -5.63 9.69 -8.88
C ILE A 210 -4.15 9.39 -8.61
N CYS A 211 -3.89 8.44 -7.72
CA CYS A 211 -2.54 8.05 -7.32
C CYS A 211 -1.70 7.61 -8.53
N LEU A 212 -0.58 8.30 -8.76
CA LEU A 212 0.38 7.94 -9.81
C LEU A 212 1.17 6.66 -9.46
N GLY A 213 1.26 6.33 -8.19
CA GLY A 213 1.96 5.13 -7.69
C GLY A 213 1.13 3.85 -7.72
N ILE A 214 -0.09 3.87 -8.26
CA ILE A 214 -1.05 2.75 -8.22
C ILE A 214 -0.45 1.41 -8.69
N HIS A 215 0.31 1.43 -9.80
CA HIS A 215 0.95 0.23 -10.36
C HIS A 215 2.07 -0.30 -9.47
N VAL A 216 2.84 0.60 -8.84
CA VAL A 216 3.94 0.22 -7.95
C VAL A 216 3.35 -0.37 -6.67
N ALA A 217 2.36 0.30 -6.08
CA ALA A 217 1.69 -0.15 -4.87
C ALA A 217 1.05 -1.54 -5.04
N GLU A 218 0.25 -1.75 -6.10
CA GLU A 218 -0.41 -3.04 -6.36
C GLU A 218 0.60 -4.18 -6.50
N ARG A 219 1.66 -3.99 -7.31
CA ARG A 219 2.72 -5.00 -7.51
C ARG A 219 3.52 -5.25 -6.24
N SER A 220 3.85 -4.20 -5.49
CA SER A 220 4.54 -4.33 -4.20
C SER A 220 3.70 -5.09 -3.18
N LEU A 221 2.41 -4.80 -3.09
CA LEU A 221 1.48 -5.52 -2.22
C LEU A 221 1.34 -6.97 -2.63
N PHE A 222 1.19 -7.27 -3.92
CA PHE A 222 1.11 -8.63 -4.43
C PHE A 222 2.36 -9.44 -4.05
N ILE A 223 3.57 -8.94 -4.32
CA ILE A 223 4.81 -9.62 -3.96
C ILE A 223 4.97 -9.76 -2.44
N ALA A 224 4.68 -8.71 -1.67
CA ALA A 224 4.82 -8.76 -0.21
C ALA A 224 3.84 -9.78 0.39
N ILE A 225 2.56 -9.69 0.04
CA ILE A 225 1.50 -10.59 0.53
C ILE A 225 1.80 -12.05 0.15
N SER A 226 2.11 -12.30 -1.13
CA SER A 226 2.42 -13.64 -1.62
C SER A 226 3.64 -14.24 -0.91
N ARG A 227 4.73 -13.48 -0.75
CA ARG A 227 5.93 -13.94 -0.06
C ARG A 227 5.73 -14.10 1.44
N MET A 228 4.98 -13.22 2.10
CA MET A 228 4.63 -13.35 3.52
C MET A 228 3.86 -14.64 3.78
N LEU A 229 2.82 -14.92 2.99
CA LEU A 229 2.02 -16.13 3.11
C LEU A 229 2.79 -17.40 2.69
N TRP A 230 3.67 -17.29 1.70
CA TRP A 230 4.57 -18.39 1.35
C TRP A 230 5.51 -18.74 2.51
N ALA A 231 6.00 -17.73 3.23
CA ALA A 231 7.06 -17.85 4.23
C ALA A 231 6.58 -18.18 5.65
N PHE A 232 5.49 -17.56 6.10
CA PHE A 232 5.13 -17.46 7.52
C PHE A 232 3.68 -17.86 7.78
N ASP A 233 3.48 -18.37 9.00
CA ASP A 233 2.19 -18.41 9.68
C ASP A 233 2.10 -17.20 10.62
N PHE A 234 1.01 -16.45 10.48
CA PHE A 234 0.65 -15.33 11.35
C PHE A 234 -0.42 -15.81 12.34
N LEU A 235 -0.10 -15.73 13.63
CA LEU A 235 -0.98 -16.15 14.72
C LEU A 235 -1.14 -15.03 15.75
N PRO A 236 -2.28 -14.94 16.45
CA PRO A 236 -2.43 -14.01 17.56
C PRO A 236 -1.41 -14.30 18.67
N GLU A 237 -0.99 -13.29 19.41
CA GLU A 237 -0.34 -13.49 20.70
C GLU A 237 -1.26 -14.23 21.68
N LEU A 238 -0.68 -14.90 22.67
CA LEU A 238 -1.43 -15.59 23.71
C LEU A 238 -1.28 -14.85 25.05
N ASP A 239 -2.37 -14.77 25.81
CA ASP A 239 -2.35 -14.25 27.17
C ASP A 239 -1.69 -15.24 28.17
N SER A 240 -1.62 -14.85 29.44
CA SER A 240 -1.05 -15.71 30.50
C SER A 240 -1.77 -17.05 30.69
N ASN A 241 -2.98 -17.20 30.15
CA ASN A 241 -3.79 -18.42 30.21
C ASN A 241 -3.75 -19.21 28.89
N GLY A 242 -2.95 -18.79 27.91
CA GLY A 242 -2.87 -19.42 26.59
C GLY A 242 -4.01 -19.06 25.64
N GLN A 243 -4.79 -18.01 25.93
CA GLN A 243 -5.91 -17.58 25.08
C GLN A 243 -5.46 -16.54 24.04
N PRO A 244 -5.95 -16.61 22.79
CA PRO A 244 -5.65 -15.63 21.75
C PRO A 244 -6.03 -14.19 22.14
N ILE A 245 -5.08 -13.27 22.01
CA ILE A 245 -5.30 -11.83 22.09
C ILE A 245 -5.55 -11.32 20.68
N LEU A 246 -6.83 -11.07 20.36
CA LEU A 246 -7.23 -10.57 19.05
C LEU A 246 -7.13 -9.03 19.00
N PRO A 247 -6.57 -8.47 17.91
CA PRO A 247 -6.57 -7.02 17.71
C PRO A 247 -7.99 -6.50 17.43
N ASP A 248 -8.26 -5.25 17.81
CA ASP A 248 -9.51 -4.57 17.46
C ASP A 248 -9.37 -3.94 16.07
N PRO A 249 -10.18 -4.34 15.07
CA PRO A 249 -10.07 -3.84 13.71
C PRO A 249 -10.57 -2.41 13.53
N ASP A 250 -11.16 -1.78 14.55
CA ASP A 250 -11.59 -0.38 14.54
C ASP A 250 -10.58 0.56 15.24
N LYS A 251 -9.57 0.01 15.92
CA LYS A 251 -8.49 0.80 16.54
C LYS A 251 -7.41 1.15 15.52
N LEU A 252 -7.51 2.37 15.00
CA LEU A 252 -6.60 2.92 14.00
C LEU A 252 -5.88 4.16 14.53
N THR A 253 -4.67 4.41 14.04
CA THR A 253 -3.95 5.66 14.31
C THR A 253 -4.65 6.85 13.63
N GLU A 254 -4.53 8.04 14.22
CA GLU A 254 -4.98 9.28 13.60
C GLU A 254 -3.93 9.83 12.62
N GLY A 255 -4.36 10.33 11.46
CA GLY A 255 -3.44 10.90 10.47
C GLY A 255 -4.07 11.08 9.09
N LEU A 256 -3.25 11.55 8.14
CA LEU A 256 -3.61 11.58 6.72
C LEU A 256 -3.71 10.16 6.14
N SER A 257 -2.76 9.30 6.54
CA SER A 257 -2.79 7.85 6.41
C SER A 257 -3.17 7.25 7.77
N VAL A 258 -3.96 6.18 7.75
CA VAL A 258 -4.27 5.41 8.96
C VAL A 258 -3.72 3.99 8.83
N LEU A 259 -3.29 3.45 9.96
CA LEU A 259 -2.91 2.05 10.11
C LEU A 259 -3.49 1.50 11.42
N PRO A 260 -3.51 0.18 11.63
CA PRO A 260 -3.84 -0.39 12.93
C PRO A 260 -3.00 0.22 14.04
N GLU A 261 -3.62 0.43 15.21
CA GLU A 261 -2.84 0.61 16.44
C GLU A 261 -1.93 -0.60 16.68
N LYS A 262 -0.86 -0.42 17.46
CA LYS A 262 0.08 -1.51 17.76
C LYS A 262 -0.65 -2.71 18.36
N PHE A 263 -0.46 -3.88 17.76
CA PHE A 263 -0.99 -5.15 18.22
C PHE A 263 0.10 -6.23 18.24
N GLY A 264 -0.12 -7.26 19.06
CA GLY A 264 0.76 -8.41 19.18
C GLY A 264 0.51 -9.45 18.08
N VAL A 265 1.59 -10.02 17.54
CA VAL A 265 1.52 -11.08 16.52
C VAL A 265 2.69 -12.05 16.65
N GLN A 266 2.40 -13.33 16.55
CA GLN A 266 3.41 -14.37 16.38
C GLN A 266 3.63 -14.60 14.88
N ILE A 267 4.85 -14.38 14.40
CA ILE A 267 5.25 -14.62 13.01
C ILE A 267 6.20 -15.81 13.00
N ILE A 268 5.71 -16.95 12.53
CA ILE A 268 6.42 -18.23 12.62
C ILE A 268 6.75 -18.69 11.21
N PRO A 269 8.02 -19.03 10.89
CA PRO A 269 8.33 -19.64 9.59
C PRO A 269 7.55 -20.94 9.41
N ARG A 270 6.95 -21.13 8.23
CA ARG A 270 6.15 -22.34 7.94
C ARG A 270 6.99 -23.61 7.99
N ASP A 271 8.25 -23.53 7.56
CA ASP A 271 9.25 -24.59 7.68
C ASP A 271 10.69 -24.05 7.57
N GLU A 272 11.66 -24.88 7.97
CA GLU A 272 13.08 -24.53 7.96
C GLU A 272 13.67 -24.33 6.55
N ALA A 273 13.11 -24.98 5.51
CA ALA A 273 13.61 -24.83 4.14
C ALA A 273 13.24 -23.46 3.59
N ARG A 274 11.99 -23.02 3.81
CA ARG A 274 11.53 -21.67 3.48
C ARG A 274 12.25 -20.60 4.27
N ALA A 275 12.44 -20.81 5.58
CA ALA A 275 13.20 -19.89 6.42
C ALA A 275 14.61 -19.65 5.87
N ARG A 276 15.33 -20.72 5.49
CA ARG A 276 16.67 -20.61 4.89
C ARG A 276 16.66 -19.83 3.58
N LYS A 277 15.70 -20.10 2.70
CA LYS A 277 15.59 -19.39 1.41
C LYS A 277 15.38 -17.89 1.57
N ILE A 278 14.57 -17.47 2.55
CA ILE A 278 14.35 -16.04 2.84
C ILE A 278 15.64 -15.38 3.33
N VAL A 279 16.37 -16.06 4.21
CA VAL A 279 17.66 -15.57 4.70
C VAL A 279 18.66 -15.43 3.55
N ASP A 280 18.73 -16.41 2.64
CA ASP A 280 19.65 -16.36 1.51
C ASP A 280 19.28 -15.27 0.49
N GLU A 281 17.99 -15.08 0.20
CA GLU A 281 17.49 -13.96 -0.61
C GLU A 281 17.88 -12.60 0.02
N SER A 282 17.72 -12.46 1.34
CA SER A 282 18.01 -11.20 2.05
C SER A 282 19.47 -10.78 1.98
N LYS A 283 20.41 -11.75 1.92
CA LYS A 283 21.85 -11.46 1.78
C LYS A 283 22.15 -10.83 0.42
N GLY A 284 21.42 -11.22 -0.63
CA GLY A 284 21.54 -10.62 -1.96
C GLY A 284 21.11 -9.15 -2.02
N ILE A 285 20.20 -8.73 -1.13
CA ILE A 285 19.67 -7.36 -1.04
C ILE A 285 20.62 -6.44 -0.27
N VAL A 286 21.30 -6.94 0.78
CA VAL A 286 22.20 -6.14 1.63
C VAL A 286 23.61 -6.00 1.01
N MET A 287 23.95 -6.82 0.01
CA MET A 287 25.27 -6.84 -0.65
C MET A 287 25.31 -6.11 -2.02
N GLN A 288 24.27 -5.35 -2.37
CA GLN A 288 24.23 -4.45 -3.54
C GLN A 288 24.19 -2.99 -3.08
#